data_AF-A0A2M8NHT4-F1
#
_entry.id   AF-A0A2M8NHT4-F1
#
_cell.length_a   1.000
_cell.length_b   1.000
_cell.length_c   1.000
_cell.angle_alpha   90.00
_cell.angle_beta   90.00
_cell.angle_gamma   90.00
#
_symmetry.space_group_name_H-M   'P 1'
#
loop_
_entity.id
_entity.type
_entity.pdbx_description
1 polymer ?
#
loop_
_entity_poly.entity_id
_entity_poly.type
_entity_poly.pdbx_seq_one_letter_code
_entity_poly.pdbx_strand_id
1 'polypeptide(L)'
;MEHGDGDLSAARQSLYALLARLYLRPPDLAVLATLRSIPDIADTAPETTDALEHLQVEYEAIFGRNAYPYESLYVDHDLMLNTAAAQRFAQLCYQCGFAEETTVGAPDHLGRQLGLMAHLLAIEIRALREQNPALLRWARAQQHRCLVEHLAHWTPVFLGVVERVADHPLYCTIARVTLELILDDLEQSDGLPPWIPLSEHRVAPDPSPTAGRDEDDGALFAHAGDDNERDLNQIVRSLIIPDVAGMFISRRDIGALGCRLGIKAPLRERMQMMRDLFDAAARFERIPALLDHLDELFAAEFWRLAVVTERYPVWTAHARHWLSRLERSRAMIR
;
A
#
# COMPACT_ATOMS: atom_id res chain seq x y z
N MET A 1 -15.96 10.57 -32.46
CA MET A 1 -15.37 10.92 -31.14
C MET A 1 -15.71 9.87 -30.07
N GLU A 2 -16.90 9.27 -30.08
CA GLU A 2 -17.30 8.21 -29.12
C GLU A 2 -16.48 6.90 -29.17
N HIS A 3 -15.91 6.52 -30.33
CA HIS A 3 -15.12 5.28 -30.44
C HIS A 3 -13.77 5.34 -29.70
N GLY A 4 -13.17 6.53 -29.53
CA GLY A 4 -11.87 6.67 -28.86
C GLY A 4 -11.94 6.62 -27.33
N ASP A 5 -13.01 7.16 -26.76
CA ASP A 5 -13.21 7.24 -25.30
C ASP A 5 -13.61 5.86 -24.70
N GLY A 6 -14.36 5.07 -25.47
CA GLY A 6 -14.71 3.69 -25.11
C GLY A 6 -13.50 2.74 -25.11
N ASP A 7 -12.58 2.91 -26.06
CA ASP A 7 -11.35 2.09 -26.16
C ASP A 7 -10.38 2.42 -25.00
N LEU A 8 -10.24 3.71 -24.68
CA LEU A 8 -9.40 4.15 -23.56
C LEU A 8 -9.93 3.65 -22.20
N SER A 9 -11.25 3.68 -21.99
CA SER A 9 -11.87 3.16 -20.76
C SER A 9 -11.70 1.64 -20.61
N ALA A 10 -11.79 0.89 -21.71
CA ALA A 10 -11.56 -0.56 -21.71
C ALA A 10 -10.10 -0.92 -21.45
N ALA A 11 -9.15 -0.16 -22.01
CA ALA A 11 -7.73 -0.32 -21.73
C ALA A 11 -7.42 -0.03 -20.25
N ARG A 12 -7.97 1.06 -19.69
CA ARG A 12 -7.85 1.41 -18.27
C ARG A 12 -8.37 0.29 -17.36
N GLN A 13 -9.56 -0.23 -17.66
CA GLN A 13 -10.16 -1.34 -16.92
C GLN A 13 -9.30 -2.61 -16.97
N SER A 14 -8.73 -2.92 -18.14
CA SER A 14 -7.85 -4.08 -18.32
C SER A 14 -6.54 -3.94 -17.55
N LEU A 15 -5.98 -2.72 -17.48
CA LEU A 15 -4.76 -2.45 -16.73
C LEU A 15 -4.96 -2.61 -15.23
N TYR A 16 -6.05 -2.07 -14.65
CA TYR A 16 -6.39 -2.32 -13.24
C TYR A 16 -6.55 -3.82 -12.94
N ALA A 17 -7.23 -4.56 -13.82
CA ALA A 17 -7.42 -6.01 -13.64
C ALA A 17 -6.09 -6.78 -13.71
N LEU A 18 -5.18 -6.38 -14.60
CA LEU A 18 -3.84 -6.97 -14.70
C LEU A 18 -3.00 -6.69 -13.45
N LEU A 19 -2.95 -5.43 -13.00
CA LEU A 19 -2.23 -5.05 -11.79
C LEU A 19 -2.81 -5.72 -10.56
N ALA A 20 -4.14 -5.80 -10.43
CA ALA A 20 -4.83 -6.54 -9.38
C ALA A 20 -4.32 -7.99 -9.31
N ARG A 21 -4.26 -8.68 -10.46
CA ARG A 21 -3.75 -10.05 -10.55
C ARG A 21 -2.28 -10.16 -10.14
N LEU A 22 -1.44 -9.21 -10.56
CA LEU A 22 -0.01 -9.19 -10.27
C LEU A 22 0.30 -8.95 -8.79
N TYR A 23 -0.53 -8.21 -8.07
CA TYR A 23 -0.35 -8.06 -6.63
C TYR A 23 -0.97 -9.20 -5.84
N LEU A 24 -2.01 -9.88 -6.34
CA LEU A 24 -2.68 -10.99 -5.65
C LEU A 24 -1.89 -12.31 -5.69
N ARG A 25 -1.07 -12.51 -6.72
CA ARG A 25 -0.33 -13.76 -6.89
C ARG A 25 0.92 -13.58 -7.76
N PRO A 26 1.91 -14.48 -7.62
CA PRO A 26 3.04 -14.52 -8.53
C PRO A 26 2.61 -14.61 -10.01
N PRO A 27 3.37 -14.00 -10.94
CA PRO A 27 3.06 -14.09 -12.36
C PRO A 27 3.15 -15.54 -12.86
N ASP A 28 2.21 -15.93 -13.72
CA ASP A 28 2.24 -17.19 -14.45
C ASP A 28 2.50 -16.94 -15.95
N LEU A 29 2.63 -18.01 -16.73
CA LEU A 29 2.91 -17.91 -18.17
C LEU A 29 1.86 -17.09 -18.94
N ALA A 30 0.58 -17.13 -18.51
CA ALA A 30 -0.47 -16.36 -19.14
C ALA A 30 -0.34 -14.87 -18.83
N VAL A 31 -0.03 -14.51 -17.58
CA VAL A 31 0.28 -13.13 -17.19
C VAL A 31 1.49 -12.61 -17.96
N LEU A 32 2.56 -13.40 -18.05
CA LEU A 32 3.75 -12.99 -18.79
C LEU A 32 3.47 -12.71 -20.26
N ALA A 33 2.64 -13.53 -20.92
CA ALA A 33 2.23 -13.28 -22.30
C ALA A 33 1.52 -11.92 -22.43
N THR A 34 0.66 -11.56 -21.48
CA THR A 34 0.02 -10.25 -21.43
C THR A 34 1.04 -9.13 -21.20
N LEU A 35 1.96 -9.27 -20.24
CA LEU A 35 2.96 -8.24 -19.96
C LEU A 35 3.85 -7.94 -21.16
N ARG A 36 4.23 -8.96 -21.94
CA ARG A 36 5.01 -8.81 -23.17
C ARG A 36 4.28 -8.06 -24.30
N SER A 37 2.96 -7.91 -24.21
CA SER A 37 2.18 -7.13 -25.17
C SER A 37 2.02 -5.66 -24.78
N ILE A 38 2.45 -5.26 -23.58
CA ILE A 38 2.31 -3.89 -23.09
C ILE A 38 3.64 -3.16 -23.28
N PRO A 39 3.68 -2.06 -24.06
CA PRO A 39 4.87 -1.21 -24.17
C PRO A 39 5.43 -0.81 -22.79
N ASP A 40 6.75 -0.61 -22.70
CA ASP A 40 7.51 -0.32 -21.48
C ASP A 40 7.59 -1.46 -20.45
N ILE A 41 6.53 -2.28 -20.30
CA ILE A 41 6.57 -3.49 -19.44
C ILE A 41 7.31 -4.62 -20.15
N ALA A 42 7.09 -4.79 -21.45
CA ALA A 42 7.67 -5.86 -22.26
C ALA A 42 9.20 -5.93 -22.14
N ASP A 43 9.88 -4.79 -22.07
CA ASP A 43 11.35 -4.68 -21.96
C ASP A 43 11.90 -5.25 -20.65
N THR A 44 11.04 -5.38 -19.64
CA THR A 44 11.39 -5.95 -18.33
C THR A 44 10.77 -7.32 -18.09
N ALA A 45 10.02 -7.86 -19.05
CA ALA A 45 9.42 -9.17 -18.91
C ALA A 45 10.48 -10.28 -19.04
N PRO A 46 10.46 -11.31 -18.17
CA PRO A 46 11.38 -12.44 -18.27
C PRO A 46 11.20 -13.15 -19.62
N GLU A 47 12.29 -13.64 -20.23
CA GLU A 47 12.24 -14.35 -21.51
C GLU A 47 12.10 -15.88 -21.36
N THR A 48 12.65 -16.44 -20.28
CA THR A 48 12.74 -17.90 -20.05
C THR A 48 11.83 -18.38 -18.92
N THR A 49 11.61 -19.70 -18.84
CA THR A 49 10.87 -20.32 -17.73
C THR A 49 11.63 -20.23 -16.41
N ASP A 50 12.95 -20.43 -16.43
CA ASP A 50 13.80 -20.27 -15.24
C ASP A 50 13.74 -18.83 -14.68
N ALA A 51 13.69 -17.82 -15.56
CA ALA A 51 13.53 -16.43 -15.14
C ALA A 51 12.14 -16.17 -14.53
N LEU A 52 11.10 -16.86 -14.98
CA LEU A 52 9.78 -16.82 -14.35
C LEU A 52 9.82 -17.42 -12.94
N GLU A 53 10.47 -18.57 -12.74
CA GLU A 53 10.59 -19.19 -11.41
C GLU A 53 11.31 -18.25 -10.42
N HIS A 54 12.40 -17.61 -10.85
CA HIS A 54 13.08 -16.60 -10.04
C HIS A 54 12.17 -15.42 -9.68
N LEU A 55 11.35 -14.94 -10.61
CA LEU A 55 10.38 -13.88 -10.34
C LEU A 55 9.30 -14.30 -9.35
N GLN A 56 8.88 -15.57 -9.35
CA GLN A 56 7.94 -16.09 -8.36
C GLN A 56 8.56 -16.20 -6.97
N VAL A 57 9.84 -16.59 -6.88
CA VAL A 57 10.59 -16.57 -5.61
C VAL A 57 10.74 -15.13 -5.09
N GLU A 58 11.02 -14.19 -5.99
CA GLU A 58 11.12 -12.78 -5.64
C GLU A 58 9.78 -12.18 -5.24
N TYR A 59 8.67 -12.56 -5.88
CA TYR A 59 7.32 -12.17 -5.45
C TYR A 59 7.12 -12.41 -3.94
N GLU A 60 7.45 -13.63 -3.48
CA GLU A 60 7.36 -14.01 -2.08
C GLU A 60 8.36 -13.24 -1.20
N ALA A 61 9.51 -12.86 -1.75
CA ALA A 61 10.49 -12.02 -1.07
C ALA A 61 9.99 -10.58 -0.87
N ILE A 62 9.35 -10.01 -1.86
CA ILE A 62 8.79 -8.66 -1.82
C ILE A 62 7.53 -8.70 -0.95
N PHE A 63 6.45 -9.33 -1.42
CA PHE A 63 5.11 -9.17 -0.84
C PHE A 63 4.87 -10.04 0.39
N GLY A 64 5.56 -11.17 0.50
CA GLY A 64 5.46 -12.05 1.67
C GLY A 64 6.37 -11.66 2.84
N ARG A 65 7.40 -10.83 2.62
CA ARG A 65 8.43 -10.57 3.66
C ARG A 65 8.86 -9.12 3.85
N ASN A 66 8.78 -8.27 2.82
CA ASN A 66 9.40 -6.94 2.85
C ASN A 66 8.44 -5.78 2.59
N ALA A 67 7.41 -5.94 1.76
CA ALA A 67 6.44 -4.92 1.41
C ALA A 67 5.05 -5.55 1.42
N TYR A 68 4.37 -5.51 2.57
CA TYR A 68 3.07 -6.18 2.71
C TYR A 68 1.97 -5.37 2.00
N PRO A 69 1.23 -5.93 1.04
CA PRO A 69 0.29 -5.18 0.24
C PRO A 69 -1.08 -4.95 0.93
N TYR A 70 -1.09 -4.49 2.18
CA TYR A 70 -2.32 -4.24 2.96
C TYR A 70 -2.34 -2.84 3.56
N GLU A 71 -3.39 -2.05 3.29
CA GLU A 71 -3.53 -0.66 3.74
C GLU A 71 -3.36 -0.52 5.27
N SER A 72 -4.02 -1.38 6.06
CA SER A 72 -3.98 -1.41 7.52
C SER A 72 -2.57 -1.38 8.10
N LEU A 73 -1.61 -2.02 7.45
CA LEU A 73 -0.21 -2.05 7.92
C LEU A 73 0.52 -0.72 7.73
N TYR A 74 -0.05 0.22 6.98
CA TYR A 74 0.52 1.53 6.69
C TYR A 74 -0.19 2.63 7.47
N VAL A 75 -1.52 2.54 7.60
CA VAL A 75 -2.34 3.66 8.11
C VAL A 75 -2.88 3.44 9.52
N ASP A 76 -2.96 2.19 9.99
CA ASP A 76 -3.39 1.89 11.36
C ASP A 76 -2.17 1.71 12.29
N HIS A 77 -2.36 1.92 13.59
CA HIS A 77 -1.28 1.90 14.58
C HIS A 77 -0.96 0.51 15.13
N ASP A 78 -1.86 -0.46 14.90
CA ASP A 78 -1.81 -1.77 15.54
C ASP A 78 -0.86 -2.75 14.84
N LEU A 79 -0.40 -2.43 13.62
CA LEU A 79 0.44 -3.32 12.78
C LEU A 79 -0.17 -4.72 12.56
N MET A 80 -1.49 -4.80 12.61
CA MET A 80 -2.27 -6.03 12.45
C MET A 80 -3.16 -5.91 11.22
N LEU A 81 -3.50 -7.06 10.64
CA LEU A 81 -4.50 -7.15 9.58
C LEU A 81 -5.91 -7.12 10.16
N ASN A 82 -6.90 -6.81 9.31
CA ASN A 82 -8.33 -6.80 9.67
C ASN A 82 -8.73 -5.75 10.73
N THR A 83 -7.99 -4.64 10.76
CA THR A 83 -8.26 -3.47 11.61
C THR A 83 -9.20 -2.47 10.92
N ALA A 84 -9.24 -1.22 11.39
CA ALA A 84 -10.20 -0.22 10.94
C ALA A 84 -10.13 0.05 9.42
N ALA A 85 -8.94 0.11 8.81
CA ALA A 85 -8.78 0.29 7.37
C ALA A 85 -9.44 -0.84 6.56
N ALA A 86 -9.19 -2.09 6.96
CA ALA A 86 -9.81 -3.26 6.38
C ALA A 86 -11.34 -3.22 6.45
N GLN A 87 -11.91 -2.80 7.58
CA GLN A 87 -13.36 -2.67 7.74
C GLN A 87 -13.96 -1.59 6.83
N ARG A 88 -13.30 -0.43 6.72
CA ARG A 88 -13.73 0.65 5.81
C ARG A 88 -13.77 0.16 4.36
N PHE A 89 -12.72 -0.52 3.91
CA PHE A 89 -12.66 -1.03 2.55
C PHE A 89 -13.70 -2.15 2.31
N ALA A 90 -13.89 -3.07 3.26
CA ALA A 90 -14.92 -4.10 3.16
C ALA A 90 -16.33 -3.50 3.01
N GLN A 91 -16.62 -2.43 3.73
CA GLN A 91 -17.88 -1.70 3.62
C GLN A 91 -18.05 -1.06 2.24
N LEU A 92 -16.99 -0.49 1.65
CA LEU A 92 -17.00 0.03 0.29
C LEU A 92 -17.28 -1.09 -0.73
N CYS A 93 -16.59 -2.23 -0.63
CA CYS A 93 -16.84 -3.38 -1.50
C CYS A 93 -18.31 -3.83 -1.44
N TYR A 94 -18.87 -3.93 -0.23
CA TYR A 94 -20.28 -4.27 -0.04
C TYR A 94 -21.21 -3.28 -0.74
N GLN A 95 -20.98 -1.97 -0.58
CA GLN A 95 -21.76 -0.91 -1.22
C GLN A 95 -21.67 -0.93 -2.75
N CYS A 96 -20.54 -1.40 -3.30
CA CYS A 96 -20.31 -1.51 -4.74
C CYS A 96 -20.77 -2.85 -5.33
N GLY A 97 -21.31 -3.77 -4.51
CA GLY A 97 -21.63 -5.13 -4.95
C GLY A 97 -20.42 -5.91 -5.43
N PHE A 98 -19.23 -5.60 -4.90
CA PHE A 98 -17.98 -6.26 -5.25
C PHE A 98 -17.72 -7.41 -4.28
N ALA A 99 -18.02 -8.62 -4.75
CA ALA A 99 -17.68 -9.86 -4.05
C ALA A 99 -16.57 -10.56 -4.83
N GLU A 100 -15.40 -10.72 -4.22
CA GLU A 100 -14.26 -11.39 -4.83
C GLU A 100 -13.87 -12.60 -3.98
N GLU A 101 -13.65 -13.74 -4.63
CA GLU A 101 -13.43 -15.05 -3.99
C GLU A 101 -11.97 -15.29 -3.55
N THR A 102 -11.11 -14.26 -3.62
CA THR A 102 -9.67 -14.40 -3.38
C THR A 102 -9.35 -14.55 -1.89
N THR A 103 -8.61 -15.60 -1.54
CA THR A 103 -8.19 -15.91 -0.17
C THR A 103 -6.94 -15.11 0.23
N VAL A 104 -7.08 -13.80 0.35
CA VAL A 104 -6.06 -12.93 0.99
C VAL A 104 -6.39 -12.74 2.47
N GLY A 105 -5.38 -12.36 3.26
CA GLY A 105 -5.50 -12.29 4.73
C GLY A 105 -6.44 -11.20 5.26
N ALA A 106 -6.76 -10.19 4.43
CA ALA A 106 -7.64 -9.08 4.79
C ALA A 106 -8.23 -8.41 3.52
N PRO A 107 -9.40 -7.74 3.63
CA PRO A 107 -10.08 -7.14 2.49
C PRO A 107 -9.31 -5.97 1.84
N ASP A 108 -8.55 -5.21 2.61
CA ASP A 108 -7.77 -4.03 2.19
C ASP A 108 -6.44 -4.36 1.50
N HIS A 109 -6.34 -5.55 0.92
CA HIS A 109 -5.20 -5.92 0.09
C HIS A 109 -5.18 -5.07 -1.20
N LEU A 110 -4.03 -4.50 -1.60
CA LEU A 110 -3.89 -3.63 -2.78
C LEU A 110 -4.50 -4.25 -4.04
N GLY A 111 -4.21 -5.52 -4.29
CA GLY A 111 -4.78 -6.23 -5.43
C GLY A 111 -6.31 -6.26 -5.44
N ARG A 112 -6.98 -6.30 -4.28
CA ARG A 112 -8.44 -6.19 -4.18
C ARG A 112 -8.94 -4.76 -4.38
N GLN A 113 -8.20 -3.76 -3.90
CA GLN A 113 -8.51 -2.35 -4.16
C GLN A 113 -8.44 -2.03 -5.66
N LEU A 114 -7.43 -2.54 -6.35
CA LEU A 114 -7.32 -2.46 -7.81
C LEU A 114 -8.41 -3.26 -8.53
N GLY A 115 -8.79 -4.44 -8.00
CA GLY A 115 -9.92 -5.23 -8.51
C GLY A 115 -11.25 -4.49 -8.43
N LEU A 116 -11.50 -3.77 -7.33
CA LEU A 116 -12.67 -2.91 -7.18
C LEU A 116 -12.69 -1.80 -8.24
N MET A 117 -11.55 -1.17 -8.52
CA MET A 117 -11.45 -0.17 -9.59
C MET A 117 -11.80 -0.77 -10.96
N ALA A 118 -11.27 -1.95 -11.30
CA ALA A 118 -11.61 -2.64 -12.54
C ALA A 118 -13.11 -2.96 -12.63
N HIS A 119 -13.74 -3.36 -11.53
CA HIS A 119 -15.18 -3.61 -11.45
C HIS A 119 -16.00 -2.33 -11.68
N LEU A 120 -15.65 -1.22 -11.01
CA LEU A 120 -16.34 0.06 -11.16
C LEU A 120 -16.19 0.63 -12.57
N LEU A 121 -15.04 0.44 -13.22
CA LEU A 121 -14.84 0.81 -14.62
C LEU A 121 -15.70 -0.02 -15.57
N ALA A 122 -15.86 -1.33 -15.31
CA ALA A 122 -16.78 -2.15 -16.08
C ALA A 122 -18.24 -1.65 -15.97
N ILE A 123 -18.64 -1.19 -14.78
CA ILE A 123 -19.96 -0.56 -14.56
C ILE A 123 -20.07 0.76 -15.33
N GLU A 124 -19.05 1.62 -15.31
CA GLU A 124 -19.00 2.85 -16.10
C GLU A 124 -19.14 2.57 -17.61
N ILE A 125 -18.36 1.64 -18.15
CA ILE A 125 -18.42 1.26 -19.58
C ILE A 125 -19.81 0.74 -19.94
N ARG A 126 -20.44 -0.05 -19.07
CA ARG A 126 -21.83 -0.50 -19.26
C ARG A 126 -22.80 0.67 -19.24
N ALA A 127 -22.68 1.56 -18.26
CA ALA A 127 -23.55 2.73 -18.13
C ALA A 127 -23.47 3.65 -19.36
N LEU A 128 -22.29 3.82 -19.95
CA LEU A 128 -22.11 4.54 -21.21
C LEU A 128 -22.84 3.85 -22.38
N ARG A 129 -22.67 2.53 -22.53
CA ARG A 129 -23.35 1.74 -23.57
C ARG A 129 -24.87 1.79 -23.45
N GLU A 130 -25.38 1.76 -22.22
CA GLU A 130 -26.81 1.79 -21.91
C GLU A 130 -27.37 3.22 -21.84
N GLN A 131 -26.54 4.26 -22.03
CA GLN A 131 -26.91 5.67 -21.86
C GLN A 131 -27.59 5.94 -20.50
N ASN A 132 -27.06 5.36 -19.43
CA ASN A 132 -27.58 5.48 -18.07
C ASN A 132 -26.76 6.51 -17.27
N PRO A 133 -27.14 7.80 -17.27
CA PRO A 133 -26.36 8.85 -16.62
C PRO A 133 -26.33 8.74 -15.09
N ALA A 134 -27.33 8.11 -14.47
CA ALA A 134 -27.35 7.91 -13.03
C ALA A 134 -26.30 6.88 -12.60
N LEU A 135 -26.25 5.73 -13.30
CA LEU A 135 -25.25 4.70 -13.03
C LEU A 135 -23.84 5.18 -13.36
N LEU A 136 -23.67 5.96 -14.43
CA LEU A 136 -22.39 6.57 -14.78
C LEU A 136 -21.86 7.48 -13.66
N ARG A 137 -22.69 8.39 -13.16
CA ARG A 137 -22.32 9.29 -12.05
C ARG A 137 -22.00 8.50 -10.78
N TRP A 138 -22.79 7.47 -10.47
CA TRP A 138 -22.54 6.61 -9.32
C TRP A 138 -21.18 5.90 -9.44
N ALA A 139 -20.89 5.28 -10.59
CA ALA A 139 -19.65 4.53 -10.80
C ALA A 139 -18.42 5.44 -10.65
N ARG A 140 -18.44 6.64 -11.26
CA ARG A 140 -17.37 7.62 -11.15
C ARG A 140 -17.17 8.13 -9.72
N ALA A 141 -18.25 8.38 -8.98
CA ALA A 141 -18.15 8.78 -7.59
C ALA A 141 -17.53 7.67 -6.71
N GLN A 142 -17.87 6.40 -6.92
CA GLN A 142 -17.23 5.30 -6.18
C GLN A 142 -15.76 5.08 -6.59
N GLN A 143 -15.40 5.30 -7.86
CA GLN A 143 -14.01 5.30 -8.32
C GLN A 143 -13.20 6.37 -7.59
N HIS A 144 -13.68 7.62 -7.60
CA HIS A 144 -13.04 8.73 -6.90
C HIS A 144 -12.88 8.44 -5.40
N ARG A 145 -13.92 7.89 -4.76
CA ARG A 145 -13.87 7.51 -3.35
C ARG A 145 -12.82 6.43 -3.09
N CYS A 146 -12.76 5.38 -3.92
CA CYS A 146 -11.73 4.34 -3.80
C CYS A 146 -10.31 4.91 -3.99
N LEU A 147 -10.15 5.87 -4.92
CA LEU A 147 -8.86 6.54 -5.15
C LEU A 147 -8.45 7.37 -3.93
N VAL A 148 -9.32 8.26 -3.44
CA VAL A 148 -8.99 9.19 -2.33
C VAL A 148 -8.89 8.47 -0.98
N GLU A 149 -9.89 7.66 -0.62
CA GLU A 149 -9.97 7.10 0.73
C GLU A 149 -9.04 5.89 0.93
N HIS A 150 -8.65 5.22 -0.16
CA HIS A 150 -7.85 4.00 -0.10
C HIS A 150 -6.56 4.11 -0.94
N LEU A 151 -6.63 4.01 -2.26
CA LEU A 151 -5.44 3.81 -3.09
C LEU A 151 -4.40 4.94 -2.94
N ALA A 152 -4.79 6.20 -3.07
CA ALA A 152 -3.87 7.34 -2.97
C ALA A 152 -3.36 7.59 -1.53
N HIS A 153 -4.03 7.05 -0.51
CA HIS A 153 -3.70 7.33 0.87
C HIS A 153 -2.37 6.71 1.29
N TRP A 154 -2.07 5.49 0.84
CA TRP A 154 -0.91 4.70 1.30
C TRP A 154 -0.06 4.12 0.17
N THR A 155 -0.65 3.89 -1.01
CA THR A 155 0.02 3.17 -2.10
C THR A 155 1.33 3.84 -2.54
N PRO A 156 1.44 5.18 -2.65
CA PRO A 156 2.72 5.81 -2.99
C PRO A 156 3.86 5.47 -2.02
N VAL A 157 3.58 5.28 -0.73
CA VAL A 157 4.56 4.86 0.28
C VAL A 157 4.90 3.38 0.12
N PHE A 158 3.88 2.53 -0.04
CA PHE A 158 4.06 1.09 -0.30
C PHE A 158 4.91 0.82 -1.55
N LEU A 159 4.63 1.50 -2.67
CA LEU A 159 5.34 1.31 -3.93
C LEU A 159 6.81 1.74 -3.82
N GLY A 160 7.12 2.75 -3.01
CA GLY A 160 8.50 3.09 -2.69
C GLY A 160 9.23 1.96 -1.98
N VAL A 161 8.55 1.18 -1.12
CA VAL A 161 9.14 -0.02 -0.51
C VAL A 161 9.44 -1.06 -1.58
N VAL A 162 8.49 -1.33 -2.48
CA VAL A 162 8.66 -2.30 -3.57
C VAL A 162 9.89 -1.94 -4.41
N GLU A 163 10.03 -0.68 -4.83
CA GLU A 163 11.18 -0.21 -5.61
C GLU A 163 12.52 -0.36 -4.86
N ARG A 164 12.54 -0.22 -3.52
CA ARG A 164 13.78 -0.39 -2.73
C ARG A 164 14.18 -1.85 -2.55
N VAL A 165 13.21 -2.77 -2.53
CA VAL A 165 13.45 -4.18 -2.14
C VAL A 165 13.46 -5.16 -3.30
N ALA A 166 12.92 -4.76 -4.45
CA ALA A 166 12.96 -5.52 -5.68
C ALA A 166 14.39 -5.62 -6.24
N ASP A 167 14.75 -6.82 -6.67
CA ASP A 167 15.99 -7.13 -7.38
C ASP A 167 15.76 -7.11 -8.90
N HIS A 168 14.60 -7.59 -9.36
CA HIS A 168 14.27 -7.66 -10.77
C HIS A 168 13.56 -6.38 -11.26
N PRO A 169 13.96 -5.82 -12.42
CA PRO A 169 13.39 -4.58 -12.95
C PRO A 169 11.87 -4.60 -13.12
N LEU A 170 11.30 -5.76 -13.45
CA LEU A 170 9.86 -5.95 -13.62
C LEU A 170 9.03 -5.43 -12.45
N TYR A 171 9.40 -5.72 -11.20
CA TYR A 171 8.61 -5.28 -10.04
C TYR A 171 8.73 -3.77 -9.81
N CYS A 172 9.88 -3.17 -10.13
CA CYS A 172 10.02 -1.70 -10.16
C CYS A 172 9.14 -1.08 -11.24
N THR A 173 9.09 -1.68 -12.44
CA THR A 173 8.22 -1.22 -13.54
C THR A 173 6.74 -1.34 -13.15
N ILE A 174 6.32 -2.48 -12.60
CA ILE A 174 4.95 -2.69 -12.11
C ILE A 174 4.62 -1.64 -11.03
N ALA A 175 5.53 -1.37 -10.11
CA ALA A 175 5.32 -0.36 -9.08
C ALA A 175 5.11 1.03 -9.67
N ARG A 176 5.94 1.44 -10.64
CA ARG A 176 5.80 2.74 -11.33
C ARG A 176 4.50 2.86 -12.11
N VAL A 177 4.16 1.84 -12.91
CA VAL A 177 2.90 1.81 -13.66
C VAL A 177 1.70 1.87 -12.72
N THR A 178 1.77 1.21 -11.56
CA THR A 178 0.72 1.28 -10.53
C THR A 178 0.59 2.69 -9.95
N LEU A 179 1.72 3.34 -9.65
CA LEU A 179 1.75 4.70 -9.12
C LEU A 179 1.13 5.69 -10.11
N GLU A 180 1.60 5.64 -11.36
CA GLU A 180 1.15 6.53 -12.43
C GLU A 180 -0.35 6.34 -12.70
N LEU A 181 -0.81 5.09 -12.83
CA LEU A 181 -2.24 4.80 -13.03
C LEU A 181 -3.11 5.40 -11.91
N ILE A 182 -2.74 5.18 -10.64
CA ILE A 182 -3.53 5.65 -9.50
C ILE A 182 -3.55 7.18 -9.44
N LEU A 183 -2.40 7.83 -9.64
CA LEU A 183 -2.30 9.29 -9.49
C LEU A 183 -2.84 10.04 -10.71
N ASP A 184 -2.68 9.50 -11.92
CA ASP A 184 -3.31 10.03 -13.13
C ASP A 184 -4.85 9.92 -13.02
N ASP A 185 -5.37 8.80 -12.51
CA ASP A 185 -6.82 8.64 -12.29
C ASP A 185 -7.33 9.52 -11.14
N LEU A 186 -6.53 9.70 -10.09
CA LEU A 186 -6.86 10.66 -9.02
C LEU A 186 -7.02 12.07 -9.61
N GLU A 187 -6.09 12.50 -10.46
CA GLU A 187 -6.14 13.80 -11.13
C GLU A 187 -7.37 13.93 -12.04
N GLN A 188 -7.66 12.91 -12.84
CA GLN A 188 -8.84 12.88 -13.71
C GLN A 188 -10.16 12.85 -12.93
N SER A 189 -10.14 12.32 -11.71
CA SER A 189 -11.32 12.24 -10.84
C SER A 189 -11.56 13.52 -10.01
N ASP A 190 -10.65 14.51 -10.08
CA ASP A 190 -10.74 15.73 -9.27
C ASP A 190 -12.04 16.51 -9.57
N GLY A 191 -12.65 17.04 -8.52
CA GLY A 191 -13.93 17.76 -8.59
C GLY A 191 -15.20 16.88 -8.69
N LEU A 192 -15.09 15.54 -8.67
CA LEU A 192 -16.25 14.66 -8.51
C LEU A 192 -16.83 14.75 -7.08
N PRO A 193 -18.16 14.64 -6.91
CA PRO A 193 -18.76 14.69 -5.58
C PRO A 193 -18.33 13.46 -4.75
N PRO A 194 -18.11 13.63 -3.44
CA PRO A 194 -17.51 12.60 -2.58
C PRO A 194 -18.40 11.36 -2.42
N TRP A 195 -19.71 11.49 -2.63
CA TRP A 195 -20.64 10.37 -2.51
C TRP A 195 -21.95 10.63 -3.25
N ILE A 196 -22.39 9.63 -4.03
CA ILE A 196 -23.73 9.55 -4.60
C ILE A 196 -24.26 8.15 -4.27
N PRO A 197 -25.33 8.00 -3.47
CA PRO A 197 -25.97 6.70 -3.31
C PRO A 197 -26.62 6.27 -4.63
N LEU A 198 -26.55 4.98 -4.95
CA LEU A 198 -27.34 4.42 -6.05
C LEU A 198 -28.80 4.41 -5.59
N SER A 199 -29.51 5.51 -5.82
CA SER A 199 -30.95 5.54 -5.62
C SER A 199 -31.58 4.59 -6.65
N GLU A 200 -32.16 3.51 -6.12
CA GLU A 200 -32.89 2.42 -6.78
C GLU A 200 -32.07 1.18 -7.17
N HIS A 201 -31.83 0.29 -6.19
CA HIS A 201 -32.28 -1.12 -6.18
C HIS A 201 -32.40 -1.61 -4.70
N ARG A 202 -33.63 -1.86 -4.23
CA ARG A 202 -33.99 -2.59 -2.98
C ARG A 202 -33.68 -4.10 -3.20
N VAL A 203 -33.30 -5.00 -2.29
CA VAL A 203 -33.48 -5.23 -0.83
C VAL A 203 -32.37 -6.19 -0.35
N ALA A 204 -31.84 -6.00 0.86
CA ALA A 204 -31.54 -7.09 1.82
C ALA A 204 -31.47 -6.50 3.25
N PRO A 205 -31.80 -7.28 4.29
CA PRO A 205 -32.43 -6.77 5.51
C PRO A 205 -31.45 -6.21 6.55
N ASP A 206 -32.02 -5.31 7.35
CA ASP A 206 -31.46 -4.64 8.52
C ASP A 206 -31.00 -5.62 9.62
N PRO A 207 -29.75 -5.54 10.11
CA PRO A 207 -29.42 -6.04 11.43
C PRO A 207 -29.62 -4.91 12.45
N SER A 208 -30.69 -5.02 13.22
CA SER A 208 -30.98 -4.16 14.36
C SER A 208 -29.81 -4.15 15.38
N PRO A 209 -29.59 -3.05 16.11
CA PRO A 209 -28.48 -2.93 17.05
C PRO A 209 -28.82 -3.60 18.38
N THR A 210 -27.98 -4.51 18.86
CA THR A 210 -27.97 -4.91 20.27
C THR A 210 -27.00 -4.02 21.04
N ALA A 211 -27.56 -3.19 21.91
CA ALA A 211 -26.85 -2.51 22.97
C ALA A 211 -26.35 -3.54 24.01
N GLY A 212 -25.10 -3.38 24.41
CA GLY A 212 -24.54 -3.97 25.62
C GLY A 212 -23.46 -3.03 26.14
N ARG A 213 -23.82 -2.22 27.15
CA ARG A 213 -22.85 -1.65 28.09
C ARG A 213 -22.57 -2.74 29.14
N ASP A 214 -21.31 -2.90 29.52
CA ASP A 214 -20.91 -2.74 30.92
C ASP A 214 -19.40 -2.59 31.03
N GLU A 215 -19.05 -1.98 32.15
CA GLU A 215 -17.79 -1.37 32.53
C GLU A 215 -16.77 -2.36 33.12
N ASP A 216 -15.51 -2.00 32.90
CA ASP A 216 -14.36 -2.02 33.82
C ASP A 216 -13.63 -3.31 34.23
N ASP A 217 -12.32 -3.09 34.24
CA ASP A 217 -11.28 -3.56 35.16
C ASP A 217 -10.46 -4.83 34.88
N GLY A 218 -9.14 -4.66 35.04
CA GLY A 218 -8.25 -5.76 35.42
C GLY A 218 -7.02 -6.04 34.55
N ALA A 219 -6.01 -5.16 34.66
CA ALA A 219 -4.55 -5.41 34.71
C ALA A 219 -3.83 -6.24 33.62
N LEU A 220 -2.55 -5.91 33.37
CA LEU A 220 -1.41 -6.71 32.82
C LEU A 220 -0.54 -5.76 31.96
N PHE A 221 0.70 -5.35 32.26
CA PHE A 221 1.72 -5.70 33.25
C PHE A 221 2.53 -4.43 33.55
N ALA A 222 2.72 -4.08 34.82
CA ALA A 222 3.81 -3.20 35.24
C ALA A 222 5.09 -4.05 35.30
N HIS A 223 5.80 -4.13 34.18
CA HIS A 223 7.20 -4.55 34.22
C HIS A 223 8.04 -3.33 34.59
N ALA A 224 8.70 -3.42 35.74
CA ALA A 224 9.83 -2.58 36.09
C ALA A 224 11.01 -2.88 35.13
N GLY A 225 10.87 -2.47 33.87
CA GLY A 225 11.99 -2.30 32.97
C GLY A 225 12.73 -1.03 33.35
N ASP A 226 14.05 -1.07 33.20
CA ASP A 226 14.92 0.11 33.25
C ASP A 226 14.33 1.21 32.36
N ASP A 227 14.29 2.47 32.82
CA ASP A 227 13.64 3.55 32.07
C ASP A 227 14.22 3.66 30.64
N ASN A 228 15.51 3.36 30.49
CA ASN A 228 16.20 3.25 29.19
C ASN A 228 15.63 2.17 28.26
N GLU A 229 15.21 1.01 28.77
CA GLU A 229 14.60 -0.05 27.95
C GLU A 229 13.20 0.34 27.46
N ARG A 230 12.45 1.08 28.27
CA ARG A 230 11.13 1.61 27.85
C ARG A 230 11.30 2.68 26.78
N ASP A 231 12.29 3.55 26.93
CA ASP A 231 12.61 4.60 25.97
C ASP A 231 13.06 4.02 24.61
N LEU A 232 13.94 3.02 24.61
CA LEU A 232 14.38 2.37 23.36
C LEU A 232 13.21 1.66 22.66
N ASN A 233 12.36 0.94 23.39
CA ASN A 233 11.20 0.28 22.80
C ASN A 233 10.23 1.30 22.18
N GLN A 234 10.07 2.47 22.79
CA GLN A 234 9.25 3.56 22.26
C GLN A 234 9.85 4.15 20.98
N ILE A 235 11.18 4.36 20.93
CA ILE A 235 11.89 4.81 19.72
C ILE A 235 11.71 3.79 18.60
N VAL A 236 12.02 2.52 18.85
CA VAL A 236 11.89 1.43 17.86
C VAL A 236 10.46 1.32 17.34
N ARG A 237 9.46 1.42 18.22
CA ARG A 237 8.05 1.40 17.83
C ARG A 237 7.72 2.58 16.90
N SER A 238 8.19 3.78 17.24
CA SER A 238 7.98 4.99 16.42
C SER A 238 8.62 4.89 15.04
N LEU A 239 9.74 4.17 14.91
CA LEU A 239 10.41 3.93 13.63
C LEU A 239 9.74 2.85 12.76
N ILE A 240 9.06 1.88 13.37
CA ILE A 240 8.53 0.69 12.66
C ILE A 240 7.07 0.87 12.22
N ILE A 241 6.28 1.69 12.92
CA ILE A 241 4.89 1.99 12.56
C ILE A 241 4.87 3.03 11.43
N PRO A 242 4.43 2.70 10.20
CA PRO A 242 4.50 3.66 9.09
C PRO A 242 3.65 4.91 9.32
N ASP A 243 2.48 4.76 9.95
CA ASP A 243 1.62 5.88 10.32
C ASP A 243 2.29 6.87 11.30
N VAL A 244 3.34 6.44 12.00
CA VAL A 244 4.15 7.29 12.89
C VAL A 244 5.41 7.75 12.17
N ALA A 245 6.17 6.81 11.59
CA ALA A 245 7.47 7.04 10.98
C ALA A 245 7.40 7.90 9.69
N GLY A 246 6.27 7.84 8.98
CA GLY A 246 6.12 8.43 7.65
C GLY A 246 6.65 7.55 6.52
N MET A 247 7.13 6.35 6.84
CA MET A 247 7.55 5.35 5.87
C MET A 247 7.47 3.94 6.44
N PHE A 248 7.46 2.95 5.56
CA PHE A 248 7.61 1.56 5.94
C PHE A 248 9.08 1.14 5.81
N ILE A 249 9.71 0.79 6.93
CA ILE A 249 11.05 0.18 6.96
C ILE A 249 10.89 -1.34 6.87
N SER A 250 11.43 -1.95 5.81
CA SER A 250 11.36 -3.39 5.55
C SER A 250 12.44 -4.18 6.30
N ARG A 251 12.33 -5.51 6.31
CA ARG A 251 13.40 -6.38 6.85
C ARG A 251 14.70 -6.19 6.07
N ARG A 252 14.61 -6.00 4.75
CA ARG A 252 15.75 -5.73 3.87
C ARG A 252 16.41 -4.38 4.18
N ASP A 253 15.62 -3.34 4.48
CA ASP A 253 16.16 -2.04 4.91
C ASP A 253 16.95 -2.18 6.22
N ILE A 254 16.38 -2.87 7.23
CA ILE A 254 17.07 -3.11 8.51
C ILE A 254 18.35 -3.94 8.31
N GLY A 255 18.29 -4.96 7.45
CA GLY A 255 19.45 -5.76 7.09
C GLY A 255 20.55 -4.94 6.40
N ALA A 256 20.18 -4.03 5.49
CA ALA A 256 21.11 -3.13 4.83
C ALA A 256 21.77 -2.15 5.81
N LEU A 257 21.01 -1.58 6.75
CA LEU A 257 21.56 -0.78 7.85
C LEU A 257 22.59 -1.57 8.67
N GLY A 258 22.26 -2.81 9.05
CA GLY A 258 23.18 -3.71 9.74
C GLY A 258 24.47 -3.96 8.95
N CYS A 259 24.36 -4.30 7.67
CA CYS A 259 25.51 -4.52 6.78
C CYS A 259 26.43 -3.29 6.71
N ARG A 260 25.88 -2.07 6.62
CA ARG A 260 26.68 -0.82 6.62
C ARG A 260 27.46 -0.61 7.91
N LEU A 261 26.93 -1.09 9.04
CA LEU A 261 27.57 -1.02 10.36
C LEU A 261 28.50 -2.21 10.64
N GLY A 262 28.61 -3.18 9.74
CA GLY A 262 29.33 -4.44 9.97
C GLY A 262 28.62 -5.38 10.97
N ILE A 263 27.32 -5.18 11.19
CA ILE A 263 26.49 -5.96 12.13
C ILE A 263 25.60 -6.92 11.33
N LYS A 264 25.69 -8.22 11.64
CA LYS A 264 24.75 -9.21 11.08
C LYS A 264 23.48 -9.25 11.94
N ALA A 265 22.36 -8.84 11.36
CA ALA A 265 21.05 -8.97 11.99
C ALA A 265 20.43 -10.34 11.65
N PRO A 266 20.00 -11.16 12.64
CA PRO A 266 19.27 -12.39 12.38
C PRO A 266 17.89 -12.11 11.78
N LEU A 267 17.40 -12.99 10.92
CA LEU A 267 16.06 -12.87 10.36
C LEU A 267 15.00 -13.10 11.45
N ARG A 268 14.21 -12.06 11.74
CA ARG A 268 13.15 -12.04 12.76
C ARG A 268 12.01 -11.13 12.32
N GLU A 269 11.05 -10.87 13.23
CA GLU A 269 10.09 -9.80 13.03
C GLU A 269 10.75 -8.42 13.00
N ARG A 270 10.20 -7.49 12.20
CA ARG A 270 10.82 -6.18 11.90
C ARG A 270 11.17 -5.40 13.17
N MET A 271 10.25 -5.37 14.14
CA MET A 271 10.46 -4.69 15.41
C MET A 271 11.64 -5.28 16.19
N GLN A 272 11.74 -6.61 16.23
CA GLN A 272 12.86 -7.28 16.91
C GLN A 272 14.17 -7.07 16.15
N MET A 273 14.16 -7.09 14.81
CA MET A 273 15.36 -6.81 14.01
C MET A 273 15.90 -5.40 14.27
N MET A 274 15.01 -4.39 14.33
CA MET A 274 15.40 -3.02 14.63
C MET A 274 15.94 -2.88 16.05
N ARG A 275 15.28 -3.49 17.03
CA ARG A 275 15.79 -3.53 18.42
C ARG A 275 17.16 -4.17 18.52
N ASP A 276 17.33 -5.36 17.93
CA ASP A 276 18.60 -6.10 17.92
C ASP A 276 19.72 -5.26 17.26
N LEU A 277 19.38 -4.45 16.24
CA LEU A 277 20.29 -3.54 15.57
C LEU A 277 20.75 -2.40 16.48
N PHE A 278 19.83 -1.76 17.22
CA PHE A 278 20.17 -0.74 18.22
C PHE A 278 21.05 -1.34 19.34
N ASP A 279 20.69 -2.51 19.87
CA ASP A 279 21.47 -3.19 20.91
C ASP A 279 22.88 -3.55 20.43
N ALA A 280 23.02 -4.00 19.18
CA ALA A 280 24.33 -4.27 18.58
C ALA A 280 25.12 -2.96 18.35
N ALA A 281 24.48 -1.92 17.82
CA ALA A 281 25.12 -0.63 17.60
C ALA A 281 25.60 0.00 18.91
N ALA A 282 24.85 -0.12 20.00
CA ALA A 282 25.27 0.33 21.33
C ALA A 282 26.51 -0.43 21.81
N ARG A 283 26.50 -1.77 21.72
CA ARG A 283 27.63 -2.63 22.12
C ARG A 283 28.93 -2.36 21.35
N PHE A 284 28.83 -1.93 20.09
CA PHE A 284 29.98 -1.65 19.23
C PHE A 284 30.26 -0.15 19.07
N GLU A 285 29.65 0.72 19.88
CA GLU A 285 29.81 2.18 19.83
C GLU A 285 29.51 2.78 18.43
N ARG A 286 28.52 2.22 17.75
CA ARG A 286 28.07 2.60 16.39
C ARG A 286 26.73 3.33 16.36
N ILE A 287 26.18 3.73 17.51
CA ILE A 287 24.89 4.44 17.56
C ILE A 287 24.87 5.70 16.67
N PRO A 288 25.86 6.61 16.70
CA PRO A 288 25.85 7.78 15.81
C PRO A 288 25.78 7.40 14.33
N ALA A 289 26.55 6.39 13.90
CA ALA A 289 26.52 5.91 12.52
C ALA A 289 25.18 5.26 12.15
N LEU A 290 24.53 4.55 13.08
CA LEU A 290 23.18 4.01 12.86
C LEU A 290 22.16 5.15 12.64
N LEU A 291 22.22 6.19 13.47
CA LEU A 291 21.34 7.35 13.37
C LEU A 291 21.56 8.12 12.05
N ASP A 292 22.82 8.32 11.64
CA ASP A 292 23.14 8.92 10.35
C ASP A 292 22.56 8.11 9.18
N HIS A 293 22.72 6.79 9.20
CA HIS A 293 22.18 5.91 8.15
C HIS A 293 20.65 5.87 8.14
N LEU A 294 20.01 6.00 9.30
CA LEU A 294 18.56 6.17 9.40
C LEU A 294 18.13 7.53 8.83
N ASP A 295 18.80 8.63 9.16
CA ASP A 295 18.48 9.96 8.60
C ASP A 295 18.61 9.97 7.08
N GLU A 296 19.65 9.33 6.52
CA GLU A 296 19.81 9.15 5.08
C GLU A 296 18.62 8.39 4.46
N LEU A 297 18.16 7.31 5.10
CA LEU A 297 17.02 6.52 4.63
C LEU A 297 15.72 7.35 4.64
N PHE A 298 15.45 8.06 5.74
CA PHE A 298 14.30 8.97 5.83
C PHE A 298 14.39 10.14 4.85
N ALA A 299 15.59 10.69 4.63
CA ALA A 299 15.82 11.77 3.68
C ALA A 299 15.55 11.33 2.24
N ALA A 300 16.00 10.13 1.87
CA ALA A 300 15.75 9.56 0.55
C ALA A 300 14.24 9.40 0.30
N GLU A 301 13.50 8.88 1.29
CA GLU A 301 12.05 8.75 1.17
C GLU A 301 11.34 10.11 1.13
N PHE A 302 11.78 11.09 1.93
CA PHE A 302 11.23 12.44 1.89
C PHE A 302 11.35 13.05 0.50
N TRP A 303 12.54 12.99 -0.11
CA TRP A 303 12.74 13.53 -1.46
C TRP A 303 11.97 12.77 -2.52
N ARG A 304 11.85 11.45 -2.38
CA ARG A 304 11.02 10.64 -3.28
C ARG A 304 9.56 11.11 -3.24
N LEU A 305 8.98 11.24 -2.05
CA LEU A 305 7.60 11.71 -1.89
C LEU A 305 7.43 13.17 -2.33
N ALA A 306 8.42 14.03 -2.11
CA ALA A 306 8.39 15.40 -2.58
C ALA A 306 8.33 15.47 -4.12
N VAL A 307 9.14 14.68 -4.82
CA VAL A 307 9.11 14.59 -6.30
C VAL A 307 7.76 14.06 -6.80
N VAL A 308 7.20 13.03 -6.14
CA VAL A 308 5.85 12.54 -6.48
C VAL A 308 4.80 13.64 -6.29
N THR A 309 4.89 14.42 -5.20
CA THR A 309 3.96 15.52 -4.90
C THR A 309 4.07 16.66 -5.91
N GLU A 310 5.29 16.98 -6.36
CA GLU A 310 5.53 17.98 -7.40
C GLU A 310 4.95 17.54 -8.74
N ARG A 311 5.13 16.26 -9.11
CA ARG A 311 4.54 15.70 -10.34
C ARG A 311 3.02 15.60 -10.28
N TYR A 312 2.46 15.33 -9.09
CA TYR A 312 1.02 15.13 -8.88
C TYR A 312 0.46 16.06 -7.80
N PRO A 313 0.17 17.34 -8.12
CA PRO A 313 -0.32 18.30 -7.14
C PRO A 313 -1.60 17.88 -6.43
N VAL A 314 -2.48 17.10 -7.09
CA VAL A 314 -3.71 16.54 -6.51
C VAL A 314 -3.44 15.62 -5.31
N TRP A 315 -2.24 15.04 -5.21
CA TRP A 315 -1.84 14.18 -4.10
C TRP A 315 -1.35 14.95 -2.85
N THR A 316 -1.20 16.29 -2.94
CA THR A 316 -0.65 17.13 -1.86
C THR A 316 -1.33 16.93 -0.51
N ALA A 317 -2.66 16.73 -0.49
CA ALA A 317 -3.41 16.51 0.74
C ALA A 317 -2.93 15.26 1.48
N HIS A 318 -2.76 14.13 0.78
CA HIS A 318 -2.23 12.91 1.35
C HIS A 318 -0.74 13.03 1.67
N ALA A 319 0.05 13.60 0.76
CA ALA A 319 1.49 13.76 0.90
C ALA A 319 1.89 14.53 2.17
N ARG A 320 1.13 15.58 2.53
CA ARG A 320 1.41 16.41 3.71
C ARG A 320 1.51 15.59 4.99
N HIS A 321 0.64 14.57 5.17
CA HIS A 321 0.66 13.72 6.35
C HIS A 321 1.96 12.89 6.42
N TRP A 322 2.35 12.29 5.29
CA TRP A 322 3.56 11.48 5.19
C TRP A 322 4.84 12.30 5.35
N LEU A 323 4.94 13.43 4.64
CA LEU A 323 6.11 14.32 4.72
C LEU A 323 6.30 14.88 6.14
N SER A 324 5.22 15.28 6.82
CA SER A 324 5.29 15.77 8.20
C SER A 324 5.74 14.68 9.19
N ARG A 325 5.35 13.42 8.96
CA ARG A 325 5.81 12.27 9.76
C ARG A 325 7.28 11.97 9.55
N LEU A 326 7.76 12.03 8.30
CA LEU A 326 9.17 11.89 7.96
C LEU A 326 10.01 12.97 8.65
N GLU A 327 9.57 14.22 8.61
CA GLU A 327 10.26 15.34 9.28
C GLU A 327 10.38 15.11 10.80
N ARG A 328 9.29 14.68 11.46
CA ARG A 328 9.32 14.34 12.88
C ARG A 328 10.26 13.19 13.19
N SER A 329 10.24 12.13 12.38
CA SER A 329 11.12 10.97 12.56
C SER A 329 12.58 11.34 12.40
N ARG A 330 12.91 12.21 11.44
CA ARG A 330 14.26 12.76 11.28
C ARG A 330 14.68 13.61 12.46
N ALA A 331 13.80 14.47 12.97
CA ALA A 331 14.08 15.28 14.16
C ALA A 331 14.29 14.44 15.43
N MET A 332 13.64 13.27 15.52
CA MET A 332 13.79 12.34 16.65
C MET A 332 15.17 11.65 16.66
N ILE A 333 15.79 11.42 15.50
CA ILE A 333 17.03 10.64 15.37
C ILE A 333 18.29 11.51 15.16
N ARG A 334 18.14 12.84 15.07
CA ARG A 334 19.22 13.82 14.93
C ARG A 334 19.62 14.40 16.27
#